data_AF-A0A4P5YKB1-F1
#
_entry.id   AF-A0A4P5YKB1-F1
#
_cell.length_a   1.000
_cell.length_b   1.000
_cell.length_c   1.000
_cell.angle_alpha   90.00
_cell.angle_beta   90.00
_cell.angle_gamma   90.00
#
_symmetry.space_group_name_H-M   'P 1'
#
loop_
_entity.id
_entity.type
_entity.pdbx_description
1 polymer ?
#
loop_
_entity_poly.entity_id
_entity_poly.type
_entity_poly.pdbx_seq_one_letter_code
_entity_poly.pdbx_strand_id
1 'polypeptide(L)'
;MRPFFQLLSTLVVLPCLLVPALANEVGLESAGPTRFGARFSEEGGKRIAAFNGDKGLMACFTFAADGNVAVSVQVKLAKGGKTGFKGRLAGKDLAGSVEGNGEAQWVALGAAKVTASVPTFLNLEAVERKGTVVVTGFKFDQDAVATPVAHFKTAYAEGKEVALSDRGNVGAATFNGAGLLLVPIVVEKSGDVTFAARFNLPAGAQRALQVTVTDDLEAVRTRAAVTDLALTGTGKVANSADFTLSFPKVGTYLIALASKADGEAPLTVNGLLLRKGTNANLWSLPNGNAQSVHYGYPVPKGETALWAYAEAKSAPGPAATYNCVLGFGQGYFGFQRRALGTNPDDRWFIYSLWDSGYVKNAVKKEGADSEELKNSIVRMLAKGDDVKAYAFDHEGSGGHSHWEYPWKDNETYAFLLGVKPDGTGAVFATYVRVDGGQWKFLTAFRRPNTKAKLDGLYSFVEDWSGSAGQQKRVCHYSNVWIRNTEGKWLQLREAKSSATAELGRADFDHYVEGNGVVLSTGGYGEPKGKRGVILQIPESKTPPQVDVDKLPGK
;
A
#
# COMPACT_ATOMS: atom_id res chain seq x y z
N MET A 1 40.45 13.15 83.66
CA MET A 1 41.57 14.00 83.20
C MET A 1 41.44 14.18 81.70
N ARG A 2 41.24 15.44 81.26
CA ARG A 2 41.61 16.15 80.01
C ARG A 2 41.84 15.40 78.66
N PRO A 3 41.68 16.09 77.51
CA PRO A 3 40.65 15.89 76.46
C PRO A 3 41.27 15.37 75.13
N PHE A 4 40.55 15.40 73.99
CA PHE A 4 41.03 15.97 72.70
C PHE A 4 40.04 15.73 71.52
N PHE A 5 39.65 16.85 70.88
CA PHE A 5 39.36 17.12 69.47
C PHE A 5 38.40 16.22 68.65
N GLN A 6 37.22 16.76 68.34
CA GLN A 6 36.45 16.45 67.13
C GLN A 6 37.05 17.19 65.92
N LEU A 7 37.48 16.47 64.89
CA LEU A 7 37.67 17.01 63.54
C LEU A 7 36.35 16.88 62.78
N LEU A 8 35.76 18.02 62.38
CA LEU A 8 34.69 18.06 61.38
C LEU A 8 35.33 17.94 59.99
N SER A 9 35.10 16.83 59.30
CA SER A 9 35.43 16.67 57.88
C SER A 9 34.26 17.19 57.04
N THR A 10 34.37 18.40 56.52
CA THR A 10 33.46 18.93 55.50
C THR A 10 33.70 18.22 54.17
N LEU A 11 32.86 17.24 53.85
CA LEU A 11 32.79 16.65 52.51
C LEU A 11 32.18 17.68 51.55
N VAL A 12 33.02 18.32 50.74
CA VAL A 12 32.57 19.10 49.58
C VAL A 12 32.04 18.11 48.54
N VAL A 13 30.72 18.02 48.39
CA VAL A 13 30.09 17.34 47.27
C VAL A 13 30.35 18.20 46.03
N LEU A 14 31.33 17.79 45.21
CA LEU A 14 31.48 18.32 43.86
C LEU A 14 30.20 17.94 43.09
N PRO A 15 29.50 18.90 42.44
CA PRO A 15 28.44 18.53 41.52
C PRO A 15 29.08 17.75 40.38
N CYS A 16 28.66 16.50 40.18
CA CYS A 16 28.90 15.79 38.93
C CYS A 16 28.31 16.65 37.81
N LEU A 17 29.18 17.36 37.09
CA LEU A 17 28.86 17.90 35.78
C LEU A 17 28.47 16.71 34.91
N LEU A 18 27.15 16.52 34.74
CA LEU A 18 26.59 15.77 33.63
C LEU A 18 27.15 16.43 32.36
N VAL A 19 28.20 15.86 31.80
CA VAL A 19 28.62 16.18 30.44
C VAL A 19 27.42 15.77 29.57
N PRO A 20 26.73 16.71 28.91
CA PRO A 20 25.66 16.32 27.98
C PRO A 20 26.31 15.41 26.94
N ALA A 21 25.73 14.22 26.73
CA ALA A 21 26.18 13.34 25.66
C ALA A 21 26.25 14.18 24.37
N LEU A 22 27.40 14.13 23.69
CA LEU A 22 27.62 14.92 22.48
C LEU A 22 26.59 14.48 21.45
N ALA A 23 25.71 15.40 21.05
CA ALA A 23 24.71 15.11 20.04
C ALA A 23 25.42 14.66 18.76
N ASN A 24 25.04 13.50 18.21
CA ASN A 24 25.68 12.94 17.04
C ASN A 24 24.77 13.05 15.80
N GLU A 25 25.35 13.50 14.69
CA GLU A 25 24.65 13.59 13.40
C GLU A 25 24.80 12.27 12.66
N VAL A 26 23.68 11.77 12.12
CA VAL A 26 23.61 10.50 11.40
C VAL A 26 23.06 10.76 10.00
N GLY A 27 23.71 10.17 9.00
CA GLY A 27 23.31 10.29 7.60
C GLY A 27 22.05 9.50 7.26
N LEU A 28 21.86 9.27 5.96
CA LEU A 28 20.68 8.60 5.40
C LEU A 28 20.97 7.16 4.97
N GLU A 29 22.03 6.51 5.47
CA GLU A 29 22.48 5.18 5.05
C GLU A 29 21.42 4.10 5.35
N SER A 30 20.67 4.24 6.45
CA SER A 30 19.55 3.36 6.79
C SER A 30 18.21 3.84 6.26
N ALA A 31 18.17 4.95 5.51
CA ALA A 31 16.93 5.50 5.01
C ALA A 31 16.45 4.78 3.74
N GLY A 32 15.16 4.46 3.71
CA GLY A 32 14.39 3.95 2.57
C GLY A 32 13.07 4.71 2.41
N PRO A 33 12.35 4.54 1.29
CA PRO A 33 11.08 5.23 1.06
C PRO A 33 9.94 4.68 1.95
N THR A 34 8.94 5.51 2.28
CA THR A 34 7.63 5.03 2.79
C THR A 34 6.57 5.02 1.68
N ARG A 35 5.27 4.97 1.99
CA ARG A 35 4.15 4.98 1.02
C ARG A 35 4.36 6.06 -0.06
N PHE A 36 4.32 5.67 -1.34
CA PHE A 36 4.55 6.53 -2.54
C PHE A 36 5.91 7.26 -2.64
N GLY A 37 6.76 7.16 -1.62
CA GLY A 37 8.22 7.12 -1.66
C GLY A 37 8.98 8.42 -1.81
N ALA A 38 9.99 8.59 -0.94
CA ALA A 38 11.06 9.55 -1.12
C ALA A 38 12.00 9.14 -2.27
N ARG A 39 12.50 10.14 -3.01
CA ARG A 39 13.52 9.95 -4.04
C ARG A 39 14.89 10.24 -3.45
N PHE A 40 15.82 9.31 -3.61
CA PHE A 40 17.19 9.46 -3.12
C PHE A 40 18.14 9.88 -4.23
N SER A 41 19.08 10.76 -3.89
CA SER A 41 20.17 11.19 -4.76
C SER A 41 21.39 11.55 -3.90
N GLU A 42 22.48 11.93 -4.56
CA GLU A 42 23.71 12.40 -3.91
C GLU A 42 23.96 13.86 -4.27
N GLU A 43 24.29 14.69 -3.29
CA GLU A 43 24.68 16.10 -3.43
C GLU A 43 25.91 16.34 -2.55
N GLY A 44 27.03 16.79 -3.13
CA GLY A 44 28.25 17.09 -2.39
C GLY A 44 28.84 15.90 -1.61
N GLY A 45 28.71 14.68 -2.14
CA GLY A 45 29.17 13.45 -1.48
C GLY A 45 28.30 12.99 -0.31
N LYS A 46 27.16 13.66 -0.05
CA LYS A 46 26.17 13.26 0.95
C LYS A 46 24.90 12.76 0.27
N ARG A 47 24.28 11.74 0.86
CA ARG A 47 22.99 11.23 0.43
C ARG A 47 21.86 12.16 0.89
N ILE A 48 20.92 12.44 0.02
CA ILE A 48 19.73 13.26 0.30
C ILE A 48 18.45 12.52 -0.09
N ALA A 49 17.33 12.89 0.52
CA ALA A 49 16.01 12.32 0.26
C ALA A 49 14.98 13.42 -0.01
N ALA A 50 14.35 13.39 -1.17
CA ALA A 50 13.33 14.36 -1.60
C ALA A 50 11.92 13.75 -1.56
N PHE A 51 10.99 14.37 -0.84
CA PHE A 51 9.59 13.92 -0.76
C PHE A 51 8.57 15.05 -0.54
N ASN A 52 7.28 14.71 -0.65
CA ASN A 52 6.15 15.64 -0.46
C ASN A 52 4.89 14.88 -0.02
N GLY A 53 4.22 15.38 1.04
CA GLY A 53 2.92 14.89 1.50
C GLY A 53 3.06 13.61 2.32
N ASP A 54 2.11 12.69 2.12
CA ASP A 54 2.16 11.33 2.67
C ASP A 54 3.37 10.51 2.18
N LYS A 55 4.13 11.04 1.21
CA LYS A 55 5.46 10.54 0.85
C LYS A 55 6.42 10.91 1.96
N GLY A 56 7.02 9.90 2.55
CA GLY A 56 8.01 10.06 3.60
C GLY A 56 9.20 9.16 3.38
N LEU A 57 10.01 9.08 4.43
CA LEU A 57 11.09 8.11 4.52
C LEU A 57 11.01 7.36 5.84
N MET A 58 11.47 6.12 5.80
CA MET A 58 11.73 5.32 6.97
C MET A 58 13.25 5.27 7.16
N ALA A 59 13.72 5.38 8.38
CA ALA A 59 15.11 5.18 8.73
C ALA A 59 15.18 4.29 9.98
N CYS A 60 16.27 3.54 10.13
CA CYS A 60 16.45 2.66 11.27
C CYS A 60 17.78 2.97 11.97
N PHE A 61 17.73 3.06 13.29
CA PHE A 61 18.88 3.46 14.11
C PHE A 61 19.07 2.49 15.26
N THR A 62 20.32 2.24 15.62
CA THR A 62 20.67 1.54 16.86
C THR A 62 21.32 2.52 17.81
N PHE A 63 20.92 2.46 19.08
CA PHE A 63 21.37 3.39 20.10
C PHE A 63 22.34 2.70 21.08
N ALA A 64 23.29 3.47 21.61
CA ALA A 64 24.30 2.96 22.53
C ALA A 64 23.74 2.62 23.93
N ALA A 65 22.70 3.33 24.38
CA ALA A 65 22.12 3.18 25.71
C ALA A 65 20.59 3.23 25.70
N ASP A 66 19.98 2.67 26.77
CA ASP A 66 18.57 2.84 27.08
C ASP A 66 18.34 4.29 27.51
N GLY A 67 17.26 4.92 27.06
CA GLY A 67 17.02 6.31 27.43
C GLY A 67 15.92 6.97 26.63
N ASN A 68 15.60 8.22 27.01
CA ASN A 68 14.74 9.08 26.22
C ASN A 68 15.61 9.95 25.32
N VAL A 69 15.40 9.88 24.00
CA VAL A 69 16.28 10.47 22.99
C VAL A 69 15.57 11.60 22.28
N ALA A 70 16.14 12.79 22.30
CA ALA A 70 15.70 13.89 21.45
C ALA A 70 16.10 13.66 20.00
N VAL A 71 15.17 13.90 19.09
CA VAL A 71 15.32 13.68 17.65
C VAL A 71 15.19 15.00 16.91
N SER A 72 16.14 15.28 16.04
CA SER A 72 16.06 16.35 15.04
C SER A 72 16.29 15.82 13.63
N VAL A 73 15.67 16.47 12.64
CA VAL A 73 15.90 16.20 11.22
C VAL A 73 16.49 17.43 10.55
N GLN A 74 17.47 17.23 9.66
CA GLN A 74 18.03 18.31 8.84
C GLN A 74 17.26 18.38 7.52
N VAL A 75 16.73 19.55 7.22
CA VAL A 75 15.85 19.78 6.07
C VAL A 75 16.29 21.01 5.28
N LYS A 76 16.18 20.94 3.95
CA LYS A 76 16.36 22.08 3.05
C LYS A 76 15.02 22.38 2.37
N LEU A 77 14.54 23.60 2.54
CA LEU A 77 13.26 24.08 2.01
C LEU A 77 13.45 25.45 1.36
N ALA A 78 12.76 25.68 0.23
CA ALA A 78 12.81 26.96 -0.47
C ALA A 78 12.36 28.12 0.44
N LYS A 79 12.93 29.31 0.22
CA LYS A 79 12.62 30.51 1.00
C LYS A 79 11.12 30.80 0.98
N GLY A 80 10.52 30.95 2.17
CA GLY A 80 9.08 31.19 2.36
C GLY A 80 8.19 29.94 2.24
N GLY A 81 8.75 28.76 1.92
CA GLY A 81 8.03 27.50 2.00
C GLY A 81 7.73 27.15 3.45
N LYS A 82 6.56 26.59 3.74
CA LYS A 82 6.18 26.09 5.08
C LYS A 82 5.81 24.62 5.00
N THR A 83 6.21 23.84 5.99
CA THR A 83 5.80 22.44 6.12
C THR A 83 5.79 22.03 7.58
N GLY A 84 4.83 21.17 7.95
CA GLY A 84 4.91 20.38 9.17
C GLY A 84 5.58 19.03 8.90
N PHE A 85 6.02 18.38 9.97
CA PHE A 85 6.50 17.00 9.99
C PHE A 85 5.72 16.19 11.01
N LYS A 86 5.34 14.98 10.61
CA LYS A 86 4.92 13.93 11.53
C LYS A 86 6.00 12.86 11.53
N GLY A 87 6.58 12.61 12.69
CA GLY A 87 7.52 11.54 12.90
C GLY A 87 6.94 10.48 13.84
N ARG A 88 7.49 9.27 13.81
CA ARG A 88 7.23 8.27 14.85
C ARG A 88 8.48 7.44 15.11
N LEU A 89 8.95 7.42 16.35
CA LEU A 89 10.11 6.65 16.80
C LEU A 89 9.71 5.80 18.00
N ALA A 90 10.04 4.50 18.00
CA ALA A 90 9.73 3.58 19.10
C ALA A 90 8.23 3.61 19.53
N GLY A 91 7.32 3.82 18.58
CA GLY A 91 5.87 3.90 18.85
C GLY A 91 5.38 5.25 19.38
N LYS A 92 6.28 6.20 19.68
CA LYS A 92 5.97 7.56 20.11
C LYS A 92 5.87 8.50 18.92
N ASP A 93 4.76 9.23 18.82
CA ASP A 93 4.57 10.27 17.81
C ASP A 93 5.44 11.49 18.13
N LEU A 94 6.03 12.03 17.08
CA LEU A 94 6.94 13.17 17.06
C LEU A 94 6.38 14.21 16.06
N ALA A 95 6.64 15.49 16.29
CA ALA A 95 6.18 16.54 15.41
C ALA A 95 7.12 17.75 15.43
N GLY A 96 7.22 18.42 14.29
CA GLY A 96 7.96 19.67 14.15
C GLY A 96 7.46 20.45 12.94
N SER A 97 7.85 21.71 12.82
CA SER A 97 7.52 22.55 11.67
C SER A 97 8.69 23.43 11.31
N VAL A 98 8.73 23.88 10.06
CA VAL A 98 9.79 24.75 9.55
C VAL A 98 9.24 25.72 8.51
N GLU A 99 9.76 26.95 8.57
CA GLU A 99 9.66 27.92 7.49
C GLU A 99 11.03 28.03 6.82
N GLY A 100 11.07 27.71 5.53
CA GLY A 100 12.28 27.60 4.75
C GLY A 100 12.95 28.95 4.54
N ASN A 101 14.27 28.98 4.71
CA ASN A 101 15.11 30.14 4.37
C ASN A 101 15.94 29.95 3.08
N GLY A 102 15.85 28.78 2.45
CA GLY A 102 16.66 28.40 1.28
C GLY A 102 17.90 27.56 1.60
N GLU A 103 18.25 27.43 2.89
CA GLU A 103 19.41 26.70 3.39
C GLU A 103 18.99 25.45 4.19
N ALA A 104 19.97 24.69 4.68
CA ALA A 104 19.71 23.54 5.54
C ALA A 104 19.42 24.00 6.98
N GLN A 105 18.31 23.54 7.54
CA GLN A 105 17.84 23.88 8.88
C GLN A 105 17.59 22.61 9.69
N TRP A 106 17.97 22.63 10.97
CA TRP A 106 17.61 21.57 11.92
C TRP A 106 16.22 21.83 12.48
N VAL A 107 15.37 20.79 12.44
CA VAL A 107 14.01 20.82 12.99
C VAL A 107 13.94 19.80 14.12
N ALA A 108 13.68 20.27 15.33
CA ALA A 108 13.40 19.39 16.47
C ALA A 108 12.03 18.71 16.28
N LEU A 109 11.97 17.40 16.49
CA LEU A 109 10.75 16.60 16.36
C LEU A 109 10.18 16.15 17.71
N GLY A 110 10.96 16.25 18.79
CA GLY A 110 10.60 15.79 20.13
C GLY A 110 11.52 14.67 20.61
N ALA A 111 11.07 13.88 21.59
CA ALA A 111 11.85 12.79 22.17
C ALA A 111 11.06 11.49 22.32
N ALA A 112 11.75 10.35 22.26
CA ALA A 112 11.17 9.03 22.43
C ALA A 112 12.08 8.10 23.25
N LYS A 113 11.46 7.18 24.02
CA LYS A 113 12.18 6.16 24.77
C LYS A 113 12.68 5.05 23.84
N VAL A 114 13.97 4.78 23.86
CA VAL A 114 14.63 3.74 23.05
C VAL A 114 15.30 2.70 23.94
N THR A 115 15.67 1.57 23.33
CA THR A 115 16.42 0.48 23.98
C THR A 115 17.76 0.32 23.29
N ALA A 116 18.82 0.19 24.07
CA ALA A 116 20.19 -0.01 23.62
C ALA A 116 20.29 -1.25 22.71
N SER A 117 21.12 -1.17 21.66
CA SER A 117 21.41 -2.30 20.77
C SER A 117 20.19 -2.90 20.04
N VAL A 118 19.04 -2.22 20.06
CA VAL A 118 17.84 -2.62 19.34
C VAL A 118 17.63 -1.67 18.15
N PRO A 119 17.71 -2.16 16.90
CA PRO A 119 17.35 -1.37 15.73
C PRO A 119 15.92 -0.87 15.87
N THR A 120 15.75 0.45 15.79
CA THR A 120 14.49 1.14 16.04
C THR A 120 14.13 2.00 14.84
N PHE A 121 12.92 1.81 14.32
CA PHE A 121 12.42 2.56 13.18
C PHE A 121 11.96 3.98 13.55
N LEU A 122 12.36 4.92 12.71
CA LEU A 122 11.83 6.27 12.60
C LEU A 122 11.10 6.39 11.26
N ASN A 123 9.80 6.67 11.30
CA ASN A 123 9.07 7.13 10.12
C ASN A 123 9.01 8.66 10.15
N LEU A 124 9.13 9.30 8.98
CA LEU A 124 9.04 10.75 8.83
C LEU A 124 8.21 11.09 7.59
N GLU A 125 7.17 11.88 7.76
CA GLU A 125 6.28 12.37 6.70
C GLU A 125 6.15 13.89 6.78
N ALA A 126 5.97 14.54 5.62
CA ALA A 126 5.69 15.97 5.55
C ALA A 126 4.18 16.20 5.50
N VAL A 127 3.65 17.05 6.38
CA VAL A 127 2.22 17.35 6.42
C VAL A 127 1.92 18.76 5.93
N GLU A 128 0.72 18.93 5.35
CA GLU A 128 0.13 20.19 4.86
C GLU A 128 0.92 20.87 3.73
N ARG A 129 0.64 20.56 2.44
CA ARG A 129 1.61 21.00 1.41
C ARG A 129 1.18 21.57 0.05
N LYS A 130 2.05 22.50 -0.39
CA LYS A 130 2.59 22.70 -1.74
C LYS A 130 4.16 22.69 -1.69
N GLY A 131 4.87 21.89 -2.50
CA GLY A 131 6.36 21.93 -2.70
C GLY A 131 7.12 20.58 -2.59
N THR A 132 8.47 20.55 -2.69
CA THR A 132 9.34 19.37 -2.40
C THR A 132 10.27 19.61 -1.19
N VAL A 133 10.36 18.67 -0.24
CA VAL A 133 11.17 18.75 1.00
C VAL A 133 12.40 17.90 0.73
N VAL A 134 13.58 18.41 1.06
CA VAL A 134 14.82 17.63 1.00
C VAL A 134 15.31 17.39 2.42
N VAL A 135 15.46 16.12 2.80
CA VAL A 135 16.09 15.68 4.05
C VAL A 135 17.53 15.28 3.75
N THR A 136 18.45 15.64 4.63
CA THR A 136 19.89 15.38 4.48
C THR A 136 20.51 14.60 5.64
N GLY A 137 19.79 14.44 6.75
CA GLY A 137 20.26 13.67 7.90
C GLY A 137 19.40 13.82 9.15
N PHE A 138 19.81 13.14 10.21
CA PHE A 138 19.20 13.14 11.54
C PHE A 138 20.22 13.53 12.60
N LYS A 139 19.75 13.99 13.74
CA LYS A 139 20.58 14.26 14.92
C LYS A 139 19.88 13.77 16.17
N PHE A 140 20.66 13.13 17.03
CA PHE A 140 20.23 12.60 18.32
C PHE A 140 21.07 13.21 19.44
N ASP A 141 20.49 13.33 20.63
CA ASP A 141 21.20 13.78 21.85
C ASP A 141 21.94 12.64 22.58
N GLN A 142 22.07 11.49 21.93
CA GLN A 142 22.89 10.37 22.37
C GLN A 142 23.45 9.62 21.15
N ASP A 143 24.51 8.85 21.35
CA ASP A 143 25.14 8.06 20.29
C ASP A 143 24.15 7.11 19.61
N ALA A 144 23.92 7.35 18.33
CA ALA A 144 23.12 6.54 17.43
C ALA A 144 23.87 6.20 16.15
N VAL A 145 23.66 5.01 15.61
CA VAL A 145 24.21 4.61 14.30
C VAL A 145 23.10 4.23 13.34
N ALA A 146 23.22 4.67 12.08
CA ALA A 146 22.36 4.21 11.01
C ALA A 146 22.50 2.68 10.90
N THR A 147 21.39 1.97 11.02
CA THR A 147 21.34 0.51 10.96
C THR A 147 20.41 0.12 9.82
N PRO A 148 20.92 -0.13 8.60
CA PRO A 148 20.06 -0.53 7.49
C PRO A 148 19.53 -1.94 7.73
N VAL A 149 18.23 -2.12 7.55
CA VAL A 149 17.49 -3.37 7.85
C VAL A 149 16.47 -3.63 6.77
N ALA A 150 16.44 -4.86 6.25
CA ALA A 150 15.29 -5.40 5.55
C ALA A 150 14.29 -5.92 6.60
N HIS A 151 13.21 -5.18 6.79
CA HIS A 151 12.17 -5.42 7.77
C HIS A 151 11.11 -6.40 7.26
N PHE A 152 10.36 -7.02 8.17
CA PHE A 152 9.35 -8.03 7.87
C PHE A 152 7.91 -7.52 7.88
N LYS A 153 7.70 -6.19 7.89
CA LYS A 153 6.34 -5.60 7.91
C LYS A 153 5.44 -6.00 6.75
N THR A 154 6.03 -6.31 5.60
CA THR A 154 5.34 -6.74 4.37
C THR A 154 5.65 -8.19 4.02
N ALA A 155 6.27 -8.93 4.94
CA ALA A 155 6.61 -10.33 4.73
C ALA A 155 5.35 -11.22 4.80
N TYR A 156 5.42 -12.35 4.10
CA TYR A 156 4.37 -13.36 4.08
C TYR A 156 4.88 -14.65 4.72
N ALA A 157 4.06 -15.25 5.57
CA ALA A 157 4.32 -16.57 6.12
C ALA A 157 3.56 -17.63 5.29
N GLU A 158 4.24 -18.69 4.88
CA GLU A 158 3.63 -19.89 4.35
C GLU A 158 3.71 -21.02 5.38
N GLY A 159 2.56 -21.64 5.66
CA GLY A 159 2.41 -22.67 6.69
C GLY A 159 1.94 -22.12 8.04
N LYS A 160 1.37 -23.00 8.87
CA LYS A 160 0.84 -22.64 10.20
C LYS A 160 1.92 -22.47 11.27
N GLU A 161 3.12 -22.96 10.99
CA GLU A 161 4.26 -22.96 11.92
C GLU A 161 5.05 -21.65 11.95
N VAL A 162 4.69 -20.67 11.09
CA VAL A 162 5.35 -19.36 11.04
C VAL A 162 4.37 -18.29 11.47
N ALA A 163 4.63 -17.70 12.63
CA ALA A 163 3.84 -16.60 13.17
C ALA A 163 4.52 -15.25 12.91
N LEU A 164 3.82 -14.33 12.25
CA LEU A 164 4.25 -12.95 12.08
C LEU A 164 3.83 -12.11 13.29
N SER A 165 4.71 -11.24 13.74
CA SER A 165 4.43 -10.26 14.79
C SER A 165 5.18 -8.96 14.51
N ASP A 166 4.86 -7.89 15.22
CA ASP A 166 5.66 -6.67 15.17
C ASP A 166 6.54 -6.56 16.41
N ARG A 167 7.86 -6.41 16.20
CA ARG A 167 8.83 -6.13 17.25
C ARG A 167 9.67 -4.94 16.81
N GLY A 168 9.69 -3.87 17.60
CA GLY A 168 10.50 -2.68 17.30
C GLY A 168 10.14 -1.96 16.00
N ASN A 169 8.91 -2.16 15.48
CA ASN A 169 8.48 -1.69 14.16
C ASN A 169 9.29 -2.27 12.99
N VAL A 170 10.12 -3.32 13.22
CA VAL A 170 10.89 -4.02 12.19
C VAL A 170 10.19 -5.29 11.68
N GLY A 171 9.08 -5.71 12.32
CA GLY A 171 8.47 -7.01 12.05
C GLY A 171 9.33 -8.19 12.55
N ALA A 172 8.67 -9.31 12.81
CA ALA A 172 9.29 -10.51 13.34
C ALA A 172 8.56 -11.76 12.82
N ALA A 173 9.31 -12.83 12.57
CA ALA A 173 8.79 -14.14 12.20
C ALA A 173 9.25 -15.17 13.23
N THR A 174 8.30 -15.89 13.83
CA THR A 174 8.59 -16.99 14.78
C THR A 174 8.30 -18.32 14.10
N PHE A 175 9.32 -19.15 13.94
CA PHE A 175 9.24 -20.50 13.39
C PHE A 175 9.13 -21.50 14.54
N ASN A 176 7.93 -22.07 14.72
CA ASN A 176 7.65 -23.13 15.70
C ASN A 176 7.98 -24.53 15.14
N GLY A 177 8.14 -24.64 13.83
CA GLY A 177 8.49 -25.87 13.12
C GLY A 177 9.03 -25.56 11.72
N ALA A 178 8.78 -26.45 10.77
CA ALA A 178 9.12 -26.21 9.37
C ALA A 178 8.17 -25.18 8.74
N GLY A 179 8.73 -24.22 7.99
CA GLY A 179 7.92 -23.21 7.33
C GLY A 179 8.75 -22.21 6.54
N LEU A 180 8.07 -21.35 5.79
CA LEU A 180 8.71 -20.41 4.87
C LEU A 180 8.25 -18.98 5.16
N LEU A 181 9.21 -18.07 5.29
CA LEU A 181 8.98 -16.64 5.30
C LEU A 181 9.44 -16.05 3.96
N LEU A 182 8.59 -15.26 3.31
CA LEU A 182 8.91 -14.53 2.11
C LEU A 182 9.00 -13.04 2.45
N VAL A 183 10.16 -12.43 2.24
CA VAL A 183 10.42 -11.01 2.55
C VAL A 183 10.55 -10.23 1.23
N PRO A 184 9.53 -9.46 0.84
CA PRO A 184 9.60 -8.62 -0.35
C PRO A 184 10.57 -7.46 -0.18
N ILE A 185 11.41 -7.28 -1.17
CA ILE A 185 12.41 -6.21 -1.22
C ILE A 185 12.43 -5.59 -2.62
N VAL A 186 12.78 -4.33 -2.69
CA VAL A 186 13.01 -3.59 -3.93
C VAL A 186 14.49 -3.26 -4.01
N VAL A 187 15.07 -3.57 -5.16
CA VAL A 187 16.47 -3.35 -5.50
C VAL A 187 16.55 -2.17 -6.47
N GLU A 188 17.15 -1.08 -6.02
CA GLU A 188 17.42 0.13 -6.80
C GLU A 188 18.79 0.09 -7.49
N LYS A 189 19.72 -0.72 -6.96
CA LYS A 189 21.05 -0.94 -7.54
C LYS A 189 21.40 -2.42 -7.52
N SER A 190 21.67 -3.01 -8.69
CA SER A 190 22.12 -4.40 -8.82
C SER A 190 23.47 -4.62 -8.14
N GLY A 191 23.69 -5.82 -7.62
CA GLY A 191 24.94 -6.25 -7.02
C GLY A 191 24.74 -7.19 -5.85
N ASP A 192 25.83 -7.50 -5.18
CA ASP A 192 25.82 -8.35 -3.99
C ASP A 192 25.56 -7.53 -2.73
N VAL A 193 24.66 -8.04 -1.88
CA VAL A 193 24.36 -7.47 -0.56
C VAL A 193 24.63 -8.53 0.50
N THR A 194 25.40 -8.15 1.52
CA THR A 194 25.69 -9.02 2.65
C THR A 194 24.74 -8.71 3.79
N PHE A 195 24.14 -9.75 4.37
CA PHE A 195 23.19 -9.67 5.45
C PHE A 195 23.65 -10.45 6.68
N ALA A 196 23.07 -10.13 7.83
CA ALA A 196 23.03 -11.02 8.99
C ALA A 196 21.58 -11.12 9.51
N ALA A 197 21.12 -12.33 9.83
CA ALA A 197 19.82 -12.52 10.44
C ALA A 197 19.90 -12.15 11.93
N ARG A 198 19.04 -11.24 12.38
CA ARG A 198 18.90 -10.94 13.81
C ARG A 198 17.87 -11.88 14.41
N PHE A 199 18.26 -12.70 15.37
CA PHE A 199 17.40 -13.77 15.87
C PHE A 199 17.41 -13.88 17.40
N ASN A 200 16.39 -14.55 17.94
CA ASN A 200 16.34 -15.01 19.32
C ASN A 200 16.02 -16.51 19.31
N LEU A 201 16.82 -17.28 20.04
CA LEU A 201 16.70 -18.73 20.17
C LEU A 201 17.14 -19.13 21.59
N PRO A 202 16.44 -20.06 22.27
CA PRO A 202 16.80 -20.48 23.63
C PRO A 202 18.25 -20.93 23.75
N ALA A 203 18.85 -20.68 24.91
CA ALA A 203 20.26 -21.00 25.15
C ALA A 203 20.54 -22.50 24.89
N GLY A 204 21.55 -22.78 24.07
CA GLY A 204 21.95 -24.14 23.70
C GLY A 204 21.07 -24.81 22.63
N ALA A 205 19.92 -24.23 22.26
CA ALA A 205 19.13 -24.75 21.14
C ALA A 205 19.81 -24.45 19.81
N GLN A 206 19.61 -25.33 18.83
CA GLN A 206 20.13 -25.19 17.47
C GLN A 206 19.00 -25.26 16.46
N ARG A 207 19.11 -24.45 15.41
CA ARG A 207 18.19 -24.44 14.26
C ARG A 207 18.96 -24.10 12.99
N ALA A 208 18.49 -24.55 11.84
CA ALA A 208 18.97 -24.07 10.55
C ALA A 208 17.91 -23.23 9.83
N LEU A 209 18.38 -22.17 9.16
CA LEU A 209 17.62 -21.46 8.15
C LEU A 209 18.27 -21.68 6.78
N GLN A 210 17.44 -21.94 5.78
CA GLN A 210 17.85 -21.92 4.38
C GLN A 210 17.44 -20.57 3.81
N VAL A 211 18.41 -19.82 3.30
CA VAL A 211 18.19 -18.48 2.75
C VAL A 211 18.39 -18.49 1.25
N THR A 212 17.36 -18.05 0.53
CA THR A 212 17.37 -17.95 -0.93
C THR A 212 16.81 -16.61 -1.39
N VAL A 213 17.02 -16.27 -2.66
CA VAL A 213 16.48 -15.06 -3.27
C VAL A 213 16.01 -15.32 -4.70
N THR A 214 14.91 -14.68 -5.09
CA THR A 214 14.37 -14.73 -6.46
C THR A 214 13.54 -13.49 -6.76
N ASP A 215 13.36 -13.20 -8.03
CA ASP A 215 12.35 -12.28 -8.58
C ASP A 215 11.09 -13.01 -9.09
N ASP A 216 11.04 -14.34 -8.98
CA ASP A 216 9.92 -15.20 -9.37
C ASP A 216 9.53 -16.13 -8.22
N LEU A 217 8.36 -15.89 -7.62
CA LEU A 217 7.86 -16.71 -6.51
C LEU A 217 7.79 -18.21 -6.84
N GLU A 218 7.44 -18.57 -8.08
CA GLU A 218 7.35 -19.97 -8.49
C GLU A 218 8.74 -20.62 -8.58
N ALA A 219 9.77 -19.85 -8.94
CA ALA A 219 11.15 -20.33 -8.93
C ALA A 219 11.62 -20.64 -7.49
N VAL A 220 11.32 -19.79 -6.50
CA VAL A 220 11.64 -20.09 -5.09
C VAL A 220 10.98 -21.38 -4.60
N ARG A 221 9.74 -21.64 -5.00
CA ARG A 221 9.00 -22.84 -4.60
C ARG A 221 9.55 -24.13 -5.24
N THR A 222 10.17 -24.02 -6.42
CA THR A 222 10.53 -25.18 -7.24
C THR A 222 12.04 -25.47 -7.29
N ARG A 223 12.90 -24.47 -7.07
CA ARG A 223 14.37 -24.61 -7.09
C ARG A 223 15.02 -23.51 -6.26
N ALA A 224 15.38 -23.81 -5.01
CA ALA A 224 16.05 -22.84 -4.17
C ALA A 224 17.55 -23.18 -4.11
N ALA A 225 18.43 -22.32 -4.66
CA ALA A 225 19.85 -22.36 -4.36
C ALA A 225 20.04 -21.85 -2.92
N VAL A 226 20.54 -22.70 -2.03
CA VAL A 226 20.45 -22.50 -0.59
C VAL A 226 21.78 -22.01 -0.01
N THR A 227 21.75 -20.91 0.72
CA THR A 227 22.72 -20.68 1.80
C THR A 227 22.16 -21.28 3.09
N ASP A 228 22.84 -22.29 3.64
CA ASP A 228 22.48 -22.84 4.95
C ASP A 228 23.06 -21.96 6.07
N LEU A 229 22.21 -21.51 6.97
CA LEU A 229 22.55 -20.66 8.11
C LEU A 229 22.32 -21.43 9.40
N ALA A 230 23.39 -21.94 9.99
CA ALA A 230 23.35 -22.60 11.29
C ALA A 230 23.23 -21.54 12.41
N LEU A 231 22.25 -21.72 13.28
CA LEU A 231 21.97 -20.82 14.40
C LEU A 231 22.11 -21.56 15.72
N THR A 232 22.87 -20.99 16.64
CA THR A 232 23.01 -21.47 18.02
C THR A 232 22.46 -20.42 18.97
N GLY A 233 21.51 -20.82 19.80
CA GLY A 233 20.81 -19.93 20.71
C GLY A 233 21.64 -19.59 21.94
N THR A 234 21.54 -18.33 22.35
CA THR A 234 22.19 -17.80 23.55
C THR A 234 21.17 -17.45 24.64
N GLY A 235 19.88 -17.62 24.35
CA GLY A 235 18.77 -17.14 25.20
C GLY A 235 18.57 -15.62 25.15
N LYS A 236 19.33 -14.92 24.31
CA LYS A 236 19.23 -13.47 24.06
C LYS A 236 19.23 -13.23 22.55
N VAL A 237 18.93 -12.00 22.16
CA VAL A 237 19.06 -11.60 20.75
C VAL A 237 20.52 -11.72 20.30
N ALA A 238 20.74 -12.35 19.16
CA ALA A 238 22.02 -12.53 18.52
C ALA A 238 21.92 -12.21 17.02
N ASN A 239 23.07 -12.08 16.37
CA ASN A 239 23.19 -12.01 14.91
C ASN A 239 23.77 -13.33 14.41
N SER A 240 23.29 -13.80 13.27
CA SER A 240 23.91 -14.92 12.58
C SER A 240 25.30 -14.55 12.03
N ALA A 241 26.01 -15.55 11.50
CA ALA A 241 27.08 -15.28 10.56
C ALA A 241 26.56 -14.49 9.34
N ASP A 242 27.45 -13.72 8.73
CA ASP A 242 27.14 -12.96 7.54
C ASP A 242 26.93 -13.89 6.33
N PHE A 243 25.94 -13.58 5.50
CA PHE A 243 25.65 -14.30 4.26
C PHE A 243 25.38 -13.30 3.12
N THR A 244 25.75 -13.66 1.90
CA THR A 244 25.64 -12.76 0.74
C THR A 244 24.58 -13.27 -0.23
N LEU A 245 23.74 -12.35 -0.69
CA LEU A 245 22.75 -12.59 -1.74
C LEU A 245 23.06 -11.70 -2.95
N SER A 246 22.96 -12.27 -4.15
CA SER A 246 23.19 -11.57 -5.41
C SER A 246 21.90 -11.07 -6.03
N PHE A 247 21.86 -9.79 -6.40
CA PHE A 247 20.74 -9.13 -7.07
C PHE A 247 21.17 -8.68 -8.47
N PRO A 248 21.01 -9.50 -9.51
CA PRO A 248 21.62 -9.25 -10.81
C PRO A 248 21.05 -8.04 -11.57
N LYS A 249 19.79 -7.67 -11.29
CA LYS A 249 19.10 -6.54 -11.92
C LYS A 249 18.30 -5.73 -10.89
N VAL A 250 17.99 -4.48 -11.22
CA VAL A 250 17.00 -3.68 -10.46
C VAL A 250 15.62 -4.31 -10.58
N GLY A 251 14.79 -4.19 -9.53
CA GLY A 251 13.45 -4.79 -9.52
C GLY A 251 12.99 -5.23 -8.14
N THR A 252 11.87 -5.94 -8.09
CA THR A 252 11.37 -6.55 -6.85
C THR A 252 11.87 -7.98 -6.73
N TYR A 253 12.32 -8.35 -5.54
CA TYR A 253 12.74 -9.70 -5.18
C TYR A 253 12.02 -10.17 -3.91
N LEU A 254 12.10 -11.46 -3.67
CA LEU A 254 11.70 -12.14 -2.44
C LEU A 254 12.96 -12.78 -1.83
N ILE A 255 13.29 -12.39 -0.60
CA ILE A 255 14.22 -13.17 0.22
C ILE A 255 13.39 -14.24 0.94
N ALA A 256 13.67 -15.50 0.68
CA ALA A 256 12.99 -16.63 1.29
C ALA A 256 13.82 -17.15 2.47
N LEU A 257 13.23 -17.22 3.67
CA LEU A 257 13.82 -17.86 4.84
C LEU A 257 13.00 -19.12 5.15
N ALA A 258 13.55 -20.28 4.82
CA ALA A 258 12.92 -21.56 5.14
C ALA A 258 13.56 -22.13 6.41
N SER A 259 12.77 -22.42 7.43
CA SER A 259 13.25 -23.18 8.58
C SER A 259 12.92 -24.66 8.43
N LYS A 260 13.84 -25.53 8.81
CA LYS A 260 13.59 -26.97 8.94
C LYS A 260 12.93 -27.24 10.31
N ALA A 261 12.20 -28.34 10.41
CA ALA A 261 11.73 -28.89 11.69
C ALA A 261 12.87 -29.66 12.39
N ASP A 262 14.05 -29.05 12.45
CA ASP A 262 15.30 -29.63 12.96
C ASP A 262 15.52 -29.37 14.46
N GLY A 263 14.51 -28.83 15.14
CA GLY A 263 14.47 -28.65 16.58
C GLY A 263 13.10 -28.13 17.03
N GLU A 264 12.73 -28.41 18.29
CA GLU A 264 11.41 -28.04 18.85
C GLU A 264 11.36 -26.60 19.41
N ALA A 265 12.53 -25.99 19.65
CA ALA A 265 12.60 -24.66 20.22
C ALA A 265 12.19 -23.59 19.20
N PRO A 266 11.31 -22.64 19.57
CA PRO A 266 10.87 -21.58 18.66
C PRO A 266 12.02 -20.65 18.29
N LEU A 267 12.24 -20.46 16.99
CA LEU A 267 13.21 -19.51 16.45
C LEU A 267 12.50 -18.23 16.05
N THR A 268 12.82 -17.10 16.68
CA THR A 268 12.33 -15.79 16.20
C THR A 268 13.40 -15.08 15.39
N VAL A 269 13.10 -14.68 14.15
CA VAL A 269 13.93 -13.77 13.33
C VAL A 269 13.26 -12.40 13.27
N ASN A 270 14.01 -11.33 13.53
CA ASN A 270 13.50 -9.96 13.69
C ASN A 270 14.21 -8.99 12.73
N GLY A 271 14.11 -9.28 11.43
CA GLY A 271 14.74 -8.52 10.36
C GLY A 271 16.11 -9.07 9.92
N LEU A 272 16.54 -8.62 8.74
CA LEU A 272 17.87 -8.89 8.19
C LEU A 272 18.68 -7.59 8.20
N LEU A 273 19.78 -7.57 8.94
CA LEU A 273 20.70 -6.43 8.98
C LEU A 273 21.51 -6.41 7.69
N LEU A 274 21.60 -5.26 7.02
CA LEU A 274 22.50 -5.10 5.87
C LEU A 274 23.90 -4.77 6.40
N ARG A 275 24.84 -5.68 6.19
CA ARG A 275 26.27 -5.56 6.58
C ARG A 275 27.09 -4.87 5.50
N LYS A 276 26.78 -5.18 4.24
CA LYS A 276 27.33 -4.51 3.05
C LYS A 276 26.17 -4.19 2.12
N GLY A 277 25.88 -2.91 1.98
CA GLY A 277 24.67 -2.39 1.31
C GLY A 277 23.95 -1.38 2.21
N THR A 278 22.95 -0.72 1.65
CA THR A 278 22.17 0.32 2.36
C THR A 278 20.71 0.23 1.95
N ASN A 279 19.82 0.85 2.74
CA ASN A 279 18.41 0.97 2.39
C ASN A 279 18.19 1.86 1.13
N ALA A 280 19.24 2.50 0.59
CA ALA A 280 19.21 3.11 -0.75
C ALA A 280 19.24 2.09 -1.87
N ASN A 281 20.11 1.11 -1.70
CA ASN A 281 20.41 0.14 -2.74
C ASN A 281 19.30 -0.91 -2.79
N LEU A 282 18.79 -1.27 -1.61
CA LEU A 282 17.78 -2.29 -1.43
C LEU A 282 16.96 -1.98 -0.20
N TRP A 283 15.64 -2.01 -0.30
CA TRP A 283 14.75 -1.68 0.81
C TRP A 283 13.53 -2.60 0.81
N SER A 284 12.95 -2.85 1.98
CA SER A 284 11.74 -3.69 2.09
C SER A 284 10.55 -3.02 1.44
N LEU A 285 9.76 -3.79 0.68
CA LEU A 285 8.58 -3.25 0.02
C LEU A 285 7.69 -2.49 1.04
N PRO A 286 7.22 -1.27 0.74
CA PRO A 286 6.78 -0.33 1.77
C PRO A 286 5.31 -0.51 2.09
N ASN A 287 4.57 -1.17 1.21
CA ASN A 287 3.22 -1.65 1.34
C ASN A 287 3.17 -3.09 0.78
N GLY A 288 2.18 -3.88 1.18
CA GLY A 288 2.05 -5.24 0.65
C GLY A 288 1.16 -5.33 -0.60
N ASN A 289 0.62 -4.20 -1.07
CA ASN A 289 -0.36 -4.13 -2.16
C ASN A 289 0.22 -4.66 -3.47
N ALA A 290 -0.56 -5.47 -4.17
CA ALA A 290 -0.38 -5.65 -5.60
C ALA A 290 -0.78 -4.35 -6.33
N GLN A 291 -0.10 -4.00 -7.43
CA GLN A 291 -0.44 -2.79 -8.17
C GLN A 291 -1.85 -2.88 -8.75
N SER A 292 -2.69 -1.88 -8.54
CA SER A 292 -3.93 -1.78 -9.28
C SER A 292 -3.63 -1.61 -10.77
N VAL A 293 -4.28 -2.39 -11.61
CA VAL A 293 -4.08 -2.38 -13.07
C VAL A 293 -5.39 -1.98 -13.70
N HIS A 294 -5.33 -1.10 -14.69
CA HIS A 294 -6.50 -0.49 -15.28
C HIS A 294 -6.38 -0.51 -16.79
N TYR A 295 -7.52 -0.34 -17.45
CA TYR A 295 -7.53 0.23 -18.79
C TYR A 295 -8.69 1.20 -18.92
N GLY A 296 -8.48 2.25 -19.70
CA GLY A 296 -9.53 3.19 -20.11
C GLY A 296 -9.98 2.88 -21.53
N TYR A 297 -11.28 3.00 -21.79
CA TYR A 297 -11.85 2.81 -23.12
C TYR A 297 -12.50 4.11 -23.60
N PRO A 298 -11.93 4.76 -24.64
CA PRO A 298 -12.40 6.06 -25.10
C PRO A 298 -13.79 5.93 -25.75
N VAL A 299 -14.68 6.85 -25.39
CA VAL A 299 -15.94 7.05 -26.14
C VAL A 299 -15.59 7.59 -27.53
N PRO A 300 -16.15 7.03 -28.62
CA PRO A 300 -15.86 7.50 -29.97
C PRO A 300 -16.15 8.99 -30.15
N LYS A 301 -15.30 9.68 -30.93
CA LYS A 301 -15.45 11.11 -31.15
C LYS A 301 -16.80 11.42 -31.80
N GLY A 302 -17.52 12.40 -31.24
CA GLY A 302 -18.84 12.80 -31.71
C GLY A 302 -20.01 12.06 -31.04
N GLU A 303 -19.72 11.00 -30.29
CA GLU A 303 -20.75 10.23 -29.57
C GLU A 303 -20.93 10.74 -28.14
N THR A 304 -22.17 10.65 -27.64
CA THR A 304 -22.49 10.86 -26.23
C THR A 304 -23.08 9.58 -25.66
N ALA A 305 -22.35 8.92 -24.77
CA ALA A 305 -22.81 7.70 -24.12
C ALA A 305 -23.83 8.03 -23.02
N LEU A 306 -25.04 7.46 -23.13
CA LEU A 306 -26.07 7.49 -22.07
C LEU A 306 -26.17 6.18 -21.31
N TRP A 307 -25.73 5.08 -21.93
CA TRP A 307 -25.59 3.79 -21.27
C TRP A 307 -24.21 3.21 -21.55
N ALA A 308 -23.69 2.44 -20.59
CA ALA A 308 -22.51 1.60 -20.74
C ALA A 308 -22.86 0.19 -20.28
N TYR A 309 -22.43 -0.81 -21.06
CA TYR A 309 -22.61 -2.23 -20.80
C TYR A 309 -21.23 -2.90 -20.82
N ALA A 310 -21.02 -3.86 -19.91
CA ALA A 310 -19.88 -4.74 -19.93
C ALA A 310 -20.20 -6.06 -19.23
N GLU A 311 -19.45 -7.10 -19.55
CA GLU A 311 -19.45 -8.38 -18.87
C GLU A 311 -18.11 -8.58 -18.15
N ALA A 312 -18.13 -9.25 -17.00
CA ALA A 312 -16.92 -9.56 -16.27
C ALA A 312 -16.99 -10.92 -15.58
N LYS A 313 -15.84 -11.61 -15.53
CA LYS A 313 -15.64 -12.84 -14.76
C LYS A 313 -14.31 -12.74 -14.00
N SER A 314 -14.32 -13.09 -12.72
CA SER A 314 -13.10 -13.10 -11.89
C SER A 314 -12.62 -14.52 -11.71
N ALA A 315 -11.32 -14.75 -11.88
CA ALA A 315 -10.71 -16.02 -11.52
C ALA A 315 -10.70 -16.21 -9.99
N PRO A 316 -10.48 -17.43 -9.49
CA PRO A 316 -10.14 -17.64 -8.09
C PRO A 316 -8.96 -16.75 -7.69
N GLY A 317 -8.96 -16.28 -6.44
CA GLY A 317 -7.91 -15.39 -5.95
C GLY A 317 -8.16 -14.94 -4.51
N PRO A 318 -7.32 -14.04 -3.98
CA PRO A 318 -7.38 -13.64 -2.59
C PRO A 318 -8.62 -12.81 -2.27
N ALA A 319 -8.94 -12.76 -0.98
CA ALA A 319 -9.73 -11.69 -0.40
C ALA A 319 -9.09 -10.31 -0.68
N ALA A 320 -9.80 -9.26 -0.33
CA ALA A 320 -9.39 -7.89 -0.64
C ALA A 320 -9.12 -7.63 -2.13
N THR A 321 -9.98 -8.17 -3.00
CA THR A 321 -9.89 -7.98 -4.46
C THR A 321 -11.09 -7.21 -4.98
N TYR A 322 -10.86 -6.03 -5.59
CA TYR A 322 -11.91 -5.26 -6.25
C TYR A 322 -11.75 -5.34 -7.76
N ASN A 323 -12.79 -5.85 -8.43
CA ASN A 323 -12.93 -5.86 -9.88
C ASN A 323 -13.90 -4.74 -10.28
N CYS A 324 -13.37 -3.57 -10.62
CA CYS A 324 -14.16 -2.47 -11.17
C CYS A 324 -14.45 -2.75 -12.64
N VAL A 325 -15.73 -2.84 -13.00
CA VAL A 325 -16.17 -3.25 -14.34
C VAL A 325 -16.50 -2.04 -15.19
N LEU A 326 -17.35 -1.14 -14.69
CA LEU A 326 -17.76 0.11 -15.34
C LEU A 326 -17.41 1.30 -14.45
N GLY A 327 -16.13 1.65 -14.43
CA GLY A 327 -15.65 2.93 -13.93
C GLY A 327 -16.01 4.07 -14.88
N PHE A 328 -16.21 5.27 -14.34
CA PHE A 328 -16.51 6.48 -15.11
C PHE A 328 -16.00 7.72 -14.36
N GLY A 329 -16.00 8.89 -15.02
CA GLY A 329 -15.41 10.11 -14.48
C GLY A 329 -15.97 10.59 -13.14
N GLN A 330 -17.14 10.08 -12.72
CA GLN A 330 -17.79 10.45 -11.46
C GLN A 330 -18.06 9.26 -10.53
N GLY A 331 -17.58 8.06 -10.85
CA GLY A 331 -17.80 6.91 -9.96
C GLY A 331 -17.16 5.61 -10.42
N TYR A 332 -17.56 4.54 -9.74
CA TYR A 332 -17.15 3.18 -10.07
C TYR A 332 -18.29 2.19 -9.82
N PHE A 333 -18.34 1.14 -10.64
CA PHE A 333 -19.31 0.06 -10.55
C PHE A 333 -18.64 -1.28 -10.85
N GLY A 334 -18.80 -2.25 -9.96
CA GLY A 334 -18.16 -3.56 -10.10
C GLY A 334 -18.51 -4.52 -8.98
N PHE A 335 -17.57 -5.39 -8.60
CA PHE A 335 -17.80 -6.43 -7.60
C PHE A 335 -16.52 -6.75 -6.83
N GLN A 336 -16.67 -7.12 -5.55
CA GLN A 336 -15.57 -7.32 -4.62
C GLN A 336 -15.58 -8.71 -4.01
N ARG A 337 -14.38 -9.26 -3.79
CA ARG A 337 -14.13 -10.40 -2.90
C ARG A 337 -13.54 -9.84 -1.61
N ARG A 338 -14.34 -9.71 -0.57
CA ARG A 338 -13.93 -9.13 0.72
C ARG A 338 -13.25 -10.14 1.62
N ALA A 339 -13.73 -11.38 1.61
CA ALA A 339 -13.20 -12.47 2.40
C ALA A 339 -13.23 -13.79 1.62
N LEU A 340 -12.52 -14.79 2.15
CA LEU A 340 -12.52 -16.17 1.64
C LEU A 340 -13.50 -16.98 2.48
N GLY A 341 -14.78 -16.93 2.11
CA GLY A 341 -15.85 -17.64 2.81
C GLY A 341 -17.11 -17.77 1.96
N THR A 342 -18.18 -18.24 2.60
CA THR A 342 -19.50 -18.45 1.99
C THR A 342 -20.58 -17.56 2.62
N ASN A 343 -20.22 -16.60 3.48
CA ASN A 343 -21.19 -15.66 4.02
C ASN A 343 -21.70 -14.74 2.90
N PRO A 344 -22.97 -14.30 2.96
CA PRO A 344 -23.51 -13.40 1.95
C PRO A 344 -22.70 -12.09 1.76
N ASP A 345 -22.01 -11.60 2.79
CA ASP A 345 -21.23 -10.35 2.78
C ASP A 345 -19.73 -10.52 2.46
N ASP A 346 -19.27 -11.75 2.24
CA ASP A 346 -17.90 -12.04 1.79
C ASP A 346 -17.66 -11.56 0.35
N ARG A 347 -18.76 -11.40 -0.41
CA ARG A 347 -18.78 -11.07 -1.83
C ARG A 347 -19.97 -10.17 -2.12
N TRP A 348 -19.76 -9.10 -2.88
CA TRP A 348 -20.85 -8.19 -3.25
C TRP A 348 -20.66 -7.54 -4.62
N PHE A 349 -21.75 -7.02 -5.16
CA PHE A 349 -21.73 -6.00 -6.22
C PHE A 349 -21.77 -4.61 -5.57
N ILE A 350 -20.97 -3.67 -6.08
CA ILE A 350 -20.75 -2.36 -5.46
C ILE A 350 -20.86 -1.25 -6.52
N TYR A 351 -21.51 -0.15 -6.16
CA TYR A 351 -21.60 1.07 -6.96
C TYR A 351 -21.41 2.31 -6.07
N SER A 352 -20.49 3.20 -6.46
CA SER A 352 -20.30 4.50 -5.83
C SER A 352 -20.35 5.64 -6.86
N LEU A 353 -20.93 6.77 -6.44
CA LEU A 353 -20.98 8.02 -7.20
C LEU A 353 -20.43 9.15 -6.32
N TRP A 354 -19.39 9.83 -6.78
CA TRP A 354 -18.76 10.92 -6.05
C TRP A 354 -19.60 12.21 -6.10
N ASP A 355 -19.53 12.96 -5.01
CA ASP A 355 -20.03 14.33 -4.88
C ASP A 355 -19.37 15.28 -5.91
N SER A 356 -19.92 16.48 -6.06
CA SER A 356 -19.33 17.54 -6.89
C SER A 356 -18.10 18.21 -6.26
N GLY A 357 -17.83 17.91 -4.99
CA GLY A 357 -16.64 18.28 -4.21
C GLY A 357 -16.58 17.45 -2.93
N TYR A 358 -15.50 17.56 -2.15
CA TYR A 358 -15.39 16.79 -0.90
C TYR A 358 -16.30 17.35 0.19
N VAL A 359 -17.13 16.50 0.77
CA VAL A 359 -18.04 16.82 1.88
C VAL A 359 -18.01 15.69 2.91
N LYS A 360 -17.68 16.01 4.16
CA LYS A 360 -17.68 15.04 5.27
C LYS A 360 -19.08 14.55 5.57
N ASN A 361 -19.20 13.29 5.97
CA ASN A 361 -20.47 12.65 6.31
C ASN A 361 -21.20 13.32 7.49
N ALA A 362 -20.45 13.85 8.48
CA ALA A 362 -21.05 14.60 9.59
C ALA A 362 -21.81 15.85 9.08
N VAL A 363 -21.20 16.59 8.15
CA VAL A 363 -21.79 17.78 7.53
C VAL A 363 -23.04 17.42 6.72
N LYS A 364 -23.02 16.28 6.02
CA LYS A 364 -24.20 15.78 5.28
C LYS A 364 -25.38 15.51 6.22
N LYS A 365 -25.16 14.96 7.41
CA LYS A 365 -26.23 14.63 8.37
C LYS A 365 -26.91 15.87 8.96
N GLU A 366 -26.14 16.93 9.20
CA GLU A 366 -26.62 18.14 9.88
C GLU A 366 -27.35 19.11 8.92
N GLY A 367 -27.01 19.10 7.63
CA GLY A 367 -27.46 20.13 6.69
C GLY A 367 -27.84 19.66 5.30
N ALA A 368 -28.21 18.39 5.08
CA ALA A 368 -28.51 17.84 3.75
C ALA A 368 -29.47 18.68 2.88
N ASP A 369 -30.32 19.49 3.51
CA ASP A 369 -31.31 20.36 2.87
C ASP A 369 -30.86 21.81 2.64
N SER A 370 -29.66 22.20 3.09
CA SER A 370 -29.09 23.52 2.79
C SER A 370 -28.82 23.65 1.31
N GLU A 371 -29.05 24.84 0.73
CA GLU A 371 -28.83 25.10 -0.71
C GLU A 371 -27.39 24.84 -1.15
N GLU A 372 -26.42 25.09 -0.28
CA GLU A 372 -25.01 24.79 -0.52
C GLU A 372 -24.76 23.28 -0.68
N LEU A 373 -25.30 22.48 0.24
CA LEU A 373 -25.16 21.01 0.18
C LEU A 373 -26.01 20.42 -0.94
N LYS A 374 -27.18 21.01 -1.24
CA LYS A 374 -28.02 20.58 -2.38
C LYS A 374 -27.29 20.59 -3.71
N ASN A 375 -26.35 21.52 -3.87
CA ASN A 375 -25.55 21.71 -5.07
C ASN A 375 -24.22 20.95 -5.08
N SER A 376 -23.88 20.29 -3.97
CA SER A 376 -22.58 19.64 -3.78
C SER A 376 -22.68 18.13 -3.61
N ILE A 377 -23.74 17.62 -2.98
CA ILE A 377 -23.83 16.21 -2.57
C ILE A 377 -24.68 15.35 -3.51
N VAL A 378 -24.27 14.09 -3.66
CA VAL A 378 -25.07 13.04 -4.28
C VAL A 378 -26.27 12.69 -3.39
N ARG A 379 -27.43 12.47 -4.02
CA ARG A 379 -28.65 12.02 -3.35
C ARG A 379 -29.11 10.66 -3.88
N MET A 380 -29.53 9.78 -2.99
CA MET A 380 -30.23 8.54 -3.36
C MET A 380 -31.67 8.83 -3.71
N LEU A 381 -32.09 8.47 -4.92
CA LEU A 381 -33.48 8.59 -5.36
C LEU A 381 -34.25 7.30 -5.14
N ALA A 382 -33.62 6.17 -5.44
CA ALA A 382 -34.20 4.85 -5.28
C ALA A 382 -33.10 3.80 -5.08
N LYS A 383 -33.42 2.70 -4.41
CA LYS A 383 -32.57 1.50 -4.31
C LYS A 383 -33.42 0.26 -4.52
N GLY A 384 -32.81 -0.79 -5.04
CA GLY A 384 -33.46 -2.09 -5.17
C GLY A 384 -33.62 -2.79 -3.82
N ASP A 385 -34.40 -3.86 -3.83
CA ASP A 385 -34.57 -4.75 -2.68
C ASP A 385 -33.23 -5.36 -2.27
N ASP A 386 -33.00 -5.50 -0.96
CA ASP A 386 -31.77 -6.02 -0.36
C ASP A 386 -30.47 -5.27 -0.68
N VAL A 387 -30.57 -4.12 -1.37
CA VAL A 387 -29.44 -3.23 -1.61
C VAL A 387 -29.25 -2.34 -0.38
N LYS A 388 -28.02 -2.32 0.15
CA LYS A 388 -27.59 -1.37 1.18
C LYS A 388 -27.05 -0.13 0.51
N ALA A 389 -27.40 1.05 1.00
CA ALA A 389 -26.93 2.31 0.44
C ALA A 389 -26.78 3.41 1.51
N TYR A 390 -25.71 4.19 1.41
CA TYR A 390 -25.32 5.22 2.39
C TYR A 390 -24.28 6.19 1.81
N ALA A 391 -23.93 7.25 2.55
CA ALA A 391 -22.89 8.20 2.15
C ALA A 391 -21.49 7.78 2.62
N PHE A 392 -20.44 8.11 1.86
CA PHE A 392 -19.03 7.88 2.22
C PHE A 392 -18.21 9.18 2.16
N ASP A 393 -17.08 9.21 2.88
CA ASP A 393 -16.12 10.35 2.94
C ASP A 393 -14.63 9.98 3.19
N HIS A 394 -14.24 8.71 3.01
CA HIS A 394 -12.86 8.22 3.27
C HIS A 394 -11.94 8.27 2.03
N GLU A 395 -12.47 8.07 0.82
CA GLU A 395 -11.74 8.06 -0.45
C GLU A 395 -12.40 9.03 -1.44
N GLY A 396 -12.37 10.30 -1.08
CA GLY A 396 -13.33 11.30 -1.58
C GLY A 396 -14.65 11.19 -0.81
N SER A 397 -15.72 11.79 -1.32
CA SER A 397 -17.04 11.68 -0.72
C SER A 397 -18.12 11.45 -1.77
N GLY A 398 -19.22 10.80 -1.38
CA GLY A 398 -20.29 10.49 -2.32
C GLY A 398 -21.41 9.64 -1.75
N GLY A 399 -22.21 9.07 -2.65
CA GLY A 399 -23.16 8.01 -2.38
C GLY A 399 -22.56 6.65 -2.73
N HIS A 400 -22.81 5.65 -1.89
CA HIS A 400 -22.36 4.28 -2.05
C HIS A 400 -23.56 3.34 -1.94
N SER A 401 -23.52 2.26 -2.70
CA SER A 401 -24.46 1.15 -2.62
C SER A 401 -23.76 -0.17 -2.85
N HIS A 402 -24.27 -1.22 -2.22
CA HIS A 402 -23.85 -2.58 -2.52
C HIS A 402 -24.99 -3.59 -2.34
N TRP A 403 -24.89 -4.69 -3.07
CA TRP A 403 -25.75 -5.86 -2.95
C TRP A 403 -24.89 -7.06 -2.56
N GLU A 404 -25.09 -7.54 -1.34
CA GLU A 404 -24.48 -8.77 -0.82
C GLU A 404 -24.99 -9.95 -1.64
N TYR A 405 -24.08 -10.55 -2.39
CA TYR A 405 -24.38 -11.65 -3.30
C TYR A 405 -23.16 -12.55 -3.43
N PRO A 406 -23.27 -13.85 -3.12
CA PRO A 406 -22.17 -14.80 -3.17
C PRO A 406 -21.84 -15.20 -4.61
N TRP A 407 -21.40 -14.23 -5.43
CA TRP A 407 -20.97 -14.44 -6.80
C TRP A 407 -19.85 -15.48 -6.85
N LYS A 408 -19.79 -16.29 -7.90
CA LYS A 408 -18.89 -17.43 -8.04
C LYS A 408 -17.70 -17.10 -8.93
N ASP A 409 -16.60 -17.79 -8.66
CA ASP A 409 -15.41 -17.68 -9.49
C ASP A 409 -15.69 -18.26 -10.89
N ASN A 410 -15.12 -17.62 -11.91
CA ASN A 410 -15.27 -17.96 -13.32
C ASN A 410 -16.71 -17.86 -13.87
N GLU A 411 -17.67 -17.35 -13.10
CA GLU A 411 -19.00 -17.02 -13.59
C GLU A 411 -19.01 -15.61 -14.20
N THR A 412 -19.72 -15.46 -15.31
CA THR A 412 -19.83 -14.18 -16.03
C THR A 412 -21.07 -13.42 -15.56
N TYR A 413 -20.86 -12.18 -15.14
CA TYR A 413 -21.91 -11.25 -14.76
C TYR A 413 -21.97 -10.08 -15.73
N ALA A 414 -23.18 -9.60 -16.04
CA ALA A 414 -23.36 -8.42 -16.89
C ALA A 414 -23.70 -7.18 -16.05
N PHE A 415 -23.10 -6.06 -16.42
CA PHE A 415 -23.19 -4.77 -15.75
C PHE A 415 -23.75 -3.74 -16.71
N LEU A 416 -24.70 -2.96 -16.24
CA LEU A 416 -25.30 -1.87 -17.00
C LEU A 416 -25.35 -0.60 -16.15
N LEU A 417 -24.78 0.47 -16.67
CA LEU A 417 -24.81 1.81 -16.09
C LEU A 417 -25.56 2.73 -17.05
N GLY A 418 -26.58 3.43 -16.56
CA GLY A 418 -27.35 4.41 -17.30
C GLY A 418 -27.27 5.79 -16.68
N VAL A 419 -27.34 6.83 -17.51
CA VAL A 419 -27.46 8.23 -17.05
C VAL A 419 -28.57 8.95 -17.80
N LYS A 420 -29.38 9.74 -17.08
CA LYS A 420 -30.39 10.62 -17.65
C LYS A 420 -30.32 12.04 -17.07
N PRO A 421 -30.69 13.07 -17.84
CA PRO A 421 -30.74 14.44 -17.32
C PRO A 421 -31.82 14.59 -16.24
N ASP A 422 -31.56 15.45 -15.26
CA ASP A 422 -32.51 15.82 -14.20
C ASP A 422 -32.28 17.26 -13.74
N GLY A 423 -32.89 18.20 -14.48
CA GLY A 423 -32.68 19.64 -14.31
C GLY A 423 -31.21 20.02 -14.51
N THR A 424 -30.61 20.64 -13.49
CA THR A 424 -29.17 20.98 -13.48
C THR A 424 -28.25 19.80 -13.15
N GLY A 425 -28.83 18.66 -12.76
CA GLY A 425 -28.11 17.44 -12.41
C GLY A 425 -28.30 16.31 -13.41
N ALA A 426 -27.76 15.16 -13.05
CA ALA A 426 -27.95 13.91 -13.77
C ALA A 426 -28.23 12.77 -12.78
N VAL A 427 -29.07 11.83 -13.19
CA VAL A 427 -29.39 10.62 -12.43
C VAL A 427 -28.66 9.44 -13.05
N PHE A 428 -27.88 8.75 -12.25
CA PHE A 428 -27.09 7.57 -12.61
C PHE A 428 -27.71 6.35 -11.96
N ALA A 429 -28.09 5.35 -12.76
CA ALA A 429 -28.72 4.12 -12.32
C ALA A 429 -27.89 2.89 -12.72
N THR A 430 -27.78 1.92 -11.82
CA THR A 430 -26.97 0.70 -12.02
C THR A 430 -27.79 -0.57 -11.92
N TYR A 431 -27.41 -1.53 -12.77
CA TYR A 431 -28.06 -2.83 -12.87
C TYR A 431 -27.02 -3.94 -13.04
N VAL A 432 -27.26 -5.08 -12.39
CA VAL A 432 -26.47 -6.30 -12.55
C VAL A 432 -27.39 -7.41 -13.04
N ARG A 433 -26.93 -8.23 -13.98
CA ARG A 433 -27.62 -9.49 -14.34
C ARG A 433 -26.74 -10.67 -13.93
N VAL A 434 -27.29 -11.52 -13.08
CA VAL A 434 -26.67 -12.77 -12.60
C VAL A 434 -27.25 -13.95 -13.37
N ASP A 435 -26.43 -14.97 -13.58
CA ASP A 435 -26.82 -16.31 -14.10
C ASP A 435 -27.63 -16.28 -15.43
N GLY A 436 -27.44 -15.22 -16.24
CA GLY A 436 -28.22 -14.99 -17.46
C GLY A 436 -29.70 -14.65 -17.24
N GLY A 437 -30.13 -14.43 -15.99
CA GLY A 437 -31.50 -14.16 -15.58
C GLY A 437 -31.99 -12.72 -15.83
N GLN A 438 -32.87 -12.22 -14.96
CA GLN A 438 -33.38 -10.86 -15.05
C GLN A 438 -32.37 -9.83 -14.52
N TRP A 439 -32.48 -8.58 -14.99
CA TRP A 439 -31.72 -7.47 -14.43
C TRP A 439 -32.14 -7.20 -12.99
N LYS A 440 -31.17 -7.10 -12.08
CA LYS A 440 -31.34 -6.59 -10.72
C LYS A 440 -31.01 -5.11 -10.69
N PHE A 441 -31.96 -4.29 -10.26
CA PHE A 441 -31.70 -2.87 -9.96
C PHE A 441 -30.92 -2.75 -8.65
N LEU A 442 -29.83 -1.97 -8.66
CA LEU A 442 -29.05 -1.64 -7.48
C LEU A 442 -29.50 -0.31 -6.91
N THR A 443 -29.16 0.81 -7.55
CA THR A 443 -29.44 2.15 -7.01
C THR A 443 -29.51 3.19 -8.12
N ALA A 444 -30.31 4.23 -7.89
CA ALA A 444 -30.34 5.46 -8.67
C ALA A 444 -29.87 6.62 -7.78
N PHE A 445 -28.75 7.24 -8.17
CA PHE A 445 -28.17 8.39 -7.50
C PHE A 445 -28.26 9.64 -8.38
N ARG A 446 -28.68 10.77 -7.81
CA ARG A 446 -28.64 12.08 -8.45
C ARG A 446 -27.36 12.81 -8.08
N ARG A 447 -26.60 13.27 -9.07
CA ARG A 447 -25.47 14.19 -8.88
C ARG A 447 -25.84 15.59 -9.37
N PRO A 448 -25.75 16.64 -8.53
CA PRO A 448 -26.05 18.01 -8.93
C PRO A 448 -24.99 18.56 -9.89
N ASN A 449 -25.32 19.60 -10.65
CA ASN A 449 -24.40 20.35 -11.51
C ASN A 449 -23.58 19.45 -12.46
N THR A 450 -24.24 18.44 -13.03
CA THR A 450 -23.61 17.37 -13.81
C THR A 450 -24.39 17.17 -15.11
N LYS A 451 -23.68 17.14 -16.23
CA LYS A 451 -24.28 16.80 -17.53
C LYS A 451 -24.52 15.29 -17.62
N ALA A 452 -25.65 14.88 -18.18
CA ALA A 452 -25.97 13.48 -18.39
C ALA A 452 -25.17 12.87 -19.54
N LYS A 453 -23.95 12.41 -19.22
CA LYS A 453 -23.08 11.65 -20.12
C LYS A 453 -22.19 10.72 -19.32
N LEU A 454 -21.85 9.58 -19.91
CA LEU A 454 -20.83 8.68 -19.40
C LEU A 454 -19.52 8.96 -20.13
N ASP A 455 -18.52 9.45 -19.40
CA ASP A 455 -17.17 9.71 -19.90
C ASP A 455 -16.10 9.19 -18.96
N GLY A 456 -14.85 9.16 -19.44
CA GLY A 456 -13.73 8.61 -18.69
C GLY A 456 -13.98 7.17 -18.27
N LEU A 457 -14.50 6.34 -19.17
CA LEU A 457 -14.85 4.96 -18.84
C LEU A 457 -13.61 4.08 -18.66
N TYR A 458 -13.60 3.22 -17.64
CA TYR A 458 -12.46 2.35 -17.32
C TYR A 458 -12.87 1.07 -16.57
N SER A 459 -11.97 0.09 -16.55
CA SER A 459 -12.05 -1.09 -15.68
C SER A 459 -10.72 -1.28 -14.95
N PHE A 460 -10.73 -1.92 -13.78
CA PHE A 460 -9.50 -2.23 -13.03
C PHE A 460 -9.62 -3.43 -12.11
N VAL A 461 -8.48 -4.05 -11.80
CA VAL A 461 -8.33 -4.99 -10.66
C VAL A 461 -7.42 -4.38 -9.60
N GLU A 462 -7.84 -4.45 -8.34
CA GLU A 462 -7.15 -3.81 -7.21
C GLU A 462 -7.00 -4.76 -6.00
N ASP A 463 -5.87 -4.62 -5.31
CA ASP A 463 -5.65 -5.09 -3.94
C ASP A 463 -5.77 -3.90 -2.97
N TRP A 464 -6.86 -3.81 -2.21
CA TRP A 464 -7.06 -2.69 -1.28
C TRP A 464 -6.41 -2.91 0.10
N SER A 465 -5.91 -4.12 0.40
CA SER A 465 -5.40 -4.45 1.75
C SER A 465 -3.88 -4.55 1.82
N GLY A 466 -3.24 -5.04 0.75
CA GLY A 466 -1.84 -5.42 0.75
C GLY A 466 -1.48 -6.67 1.57
N SER A 467 -2.45 -7.30 2.23
CA SER A 467 -2.21 -8.51 3.03
C SER A 467 -1.90 -9.76 2.19
N ALA A 468 -2.30 -9.74 0.91
CA ALA A 468 -2.21 -10.88 0.01
C ALA A 468 -1.54 -10.51 -1.35
N GLY A 469 -0.55 -9.60 -1.33
CA GLY A 469 0.14 -9.17 -2.55
C GLY A 469 0.94 -10.26 -3.26
N GLN A 470 1.30 -11.33 -2.55
CA GLN A 470 1.92 -12.55 -3.08
C GLN A 470 0.95 -13.49 -3.79
N GLN A 471 -0.35 -13.18 -3.77
CA GLN A 471 -1.35 -13.95 -4.49
C GLN A 471 -1.78 -13.18 -5.74
N LYS A 472 -1.87 -13.90 -6.85
CA LYS A 472 -2.29 -13.34 -8.13
C LYS A 472 -3.80 -13.08 -8.12
N ARG A 473 -4.20 -11.94 -8.68
CA ARG A 473 -5.59 -11.55 -8.95
C ARG A 473 -5.77 -11.47 -10.45
N VAL A 474 -6.88 -12.03 -10.96
CA VAL A 474 -7.18 -12.02 -12.40
C VAL A 474 -8.66 -11.74 -12.60
N CYS A 475 -8.97 -10.84 -13.54
CA CYS A 475 -10.32 -10.57 -13.99
C CYS A 475 -10.33 -10.38 -15.50
N HIS A 476 -11.32 -10.97 -16.17
CA HIS A 476 -11.57 -10.77 -17.58
C HIS A 476 -12.78 -9.87 -17.74
N TYR A 477 -12.60 -8.79 -18.47
CA TYR A 477 -13.62 -7.80 -18.78
C TYR A 477 -13.90 -7.85 -20.27
N SER A 478 -15.14 -8.02 -20.66
CA SER A 478 -15.51 -8.39 -22.03
C SER A 478 -16.80 -7.70 -22.46
N ASN A 479 -17.06 -7.77 -23.77
CA ASN A 479 -18.31 -7.29 -24.37
C ASN A 479 -18.64 -5.85 -23.95
N VAL A 480 -17.69 -4.91 -24.11
CA VAL A 480 -17.86 -3.52 -23.68
C VAL A 480 -18.54 -2.69 -24.77
N TRP A 481 -19.69 -2.10 -24.43
CA TRP A 481 -20.50 -1.30 -25.34
C TRP A 481 -21.01 -0.02 -24.66
N ILE A 482 -21.31 0.99 -25.48
CA ILE A 482 -22.10 2.15 -25.06
C ILE A 482 -23.39 2.23 -25.88
N ARG A 483 -24.42 2.85 -25.32
CA ARG A 483 -25.61 3.27 -26.08
C ARG A 483 -25.65 4.78 -26.14
N ASN A 484 -25.68 5.33 -27.35
CA ASN A 484 -25.66 6.79 -27.56
C ASN A 484 -27.05 7.43 -27.41
N THR A 485 -27.13 8.74 -27.64
CA THR A 485 -28.37 9.53 -27.61
C THR A 485 -29.40 9.13 -28.66
N GLU A 486 -28.98 8.51 -29.76
CA GLU A 486 -29.85 7.99 -30.83
C GLU A 486 -30.36 6.58 -30.50
N GLY A 487 -29.90 5.99 -29.39
CA GLY A 487 -30.25 4.63 -28.99
C GLY A 487 -29.44 3.54 -29.68
N LYS A 488 -28.37 3.89 -30.40
CA LYS A 488 -27.47 2.98 -31.09
C LYS A 488 -26.44 2.40 -30.12
N TRP A 489 -26.27 1.08 -30.15
CA TRP A 489 -25.18 0.39 -29.46
C TRP A 489 -23.88 0.48 -30.27
N LEU A 490 -22.80 0.91 -29.63
CA LEU A 490 -21.47 1.04 -30.21
C LEU A 490 -20.47 0.28 -29.36
N GLN A 491 -19.74 -0.65 -29.99
CA GLN A 491 -18.70 -1.41 -29.31
C GLN A 491 -17.50 -0.50 -29.04
N LEU A 492 -16.92 -0.61 -27.85
CA LEU A 492 -15.65 0.04 -27.55
C LEU A 492 -14.51 -0.92 -27.85
N ARG A 493 -13.65 -0.53 -28.78
CA ARG A 493 -12.63 -1.41 -29.38
C ARG A 493 -11.20 -1.09 -28.98
N GLU A 494 -11.00 -0.05 -28.19
CA GLU A 494 -9.69 0.36 -27.71
C GLU A 494 -9.66 0.30 -26.18
N ALA A 495 -8.60 -0.27 -25.64
CA ALA A 495 -8.32 -0.29 -24.21
C ALA A 495 -6.90 0.21 -23.94
N LYS A 496 -6.78 1.42 -23.40
CA LYS A 496 -5.49 2.03 -23.05
C LYS A 496 -5.10 1.61 -21.64
N SER A 497 -4.05 0.81 -21.51
CA SER A 497 -3.61 0.26 -20.24
C SER A 497 -2.92 1.29 -19.34
N SER A 498 -3.05 1.10 -18.04
CA SER A 498 -2.30 1.82 -17.00
C SER A 498 -2.17 0.93 -15.75
N ALA A 499 -1.31 1.32 -14.82
CA ALA A 499 -1.21 0.69 -13.51
C ALA A 499 -0.81 1.73 -12.47
N THR A 500 -1.19 1.55 -11.21
CA THR A 500 -0.70 2.41 -10.13
C THR A 500 0.81 2.32 -10.05
N ALA A 501 1.47 3.48 -9.93
CA ALA A 501 2.91 3.53 -9.72
C ALA A 501 3.23 3.22 -8.25
N GLU A 502 3.27 1.94 -7.90
CA GLU A 502 3.73 1.52 -6.58
C GLU A 502 5.21 1.16 -6.60
N LEU A 503 5.89 1.52 -5.53
CA LEU A 503 7.34 1.53 -5.42
C LEU A 503 7.91 0.12 -5.64
N GLY A 504 8.50 -0.10 -6.83
CA GLY A 504 9.25 -1.30 -7.18
C GLY A 504 8.43 -2.46 -7.75
N ARG A 505 7.12 -2.54 -7.50
CA ARG A 505 6.27 -3.63 -8.04
C ARG A 505 6.08 -3.47 -9.54
N ALA A 506 6.13 -4.57 -10.27
CA ALA A 506 5.89 -4.61 -11.71
C ALA A 506 5.17 -5.89 -12.15
N ASP A 507 4.74 -6.72 -11.21
CA ASP A 507 4.07 -8.00 -11.42
C ASP A 507 2.60 -7.80 -11.80
N PHE A 508 2.41 -7.18 -12.95
CA PHE A 508 1.11 -7.01 -13.59
C PHE A 508 1.14 -7.39 -15.07
N ASP A 509 -0.03 -7.72 -15.60
CA ASP A 509 -0.23 -8.07 -16.99
C ASP A 509 -1.57 -7.58 -17.53
N HIS A 510 -1.63 -7.39 -18.84
CA HIS A 510 -2.86 -7.18 -19.58
C HIS A 510 -2.75 -7.73 -21.00
N TYR A 511 -3.76 -8.45 -21.44
CA TYR A 511 -3.82 -8.99 -22.78
C TYR A 511 -5.26 -9.10 -23.28
N VAL A 512 -5.42 -9.13 -24.60
CA VAL A 512 -6.71 -9.34 -25.24
C VAL A 512 -7.05 -10.82 -25.22
N GLU A 513 -8.25 -11.16 -24.77
CA GLU A 513 -8.82 -12.50 -24.85
C GLU A 513 -10.27 -12.40 -25.33
N GLY A 514 -10.58 -13.06 -26.45
CA GLY A 514 -11.89 -12.96 -27.08
C GLY A 514 -12.25 -11.53 -27.48
N ASN A 515 -13.41 -11.05 -27.05
CA ASN A 515 -13.89 -9.68 -27.24
C ASN A 515 -13.64 -8.78 -26.00
N GLY A 516 -12.57 -9.06 -25.25
CA GLY A 516 -12.28 -8.40 -23.98
C GLY A 516 -10.80 -8.31 -23.64
N VAL A 517 -10.53 -7.82 -22.44
CA VAL A 517 -9.19 -7.66 -21.87
C VAL A 517 -9.13 -8.39 -20.53
N VAL A 518 -8.10 -9.20 -20.35
CA VAL A 518 -7.74 -9.78 -19.05
C VAL A 518 -6.76 -8.85 -18.36
N LEU A 519 -7.02 -8.53 -17.10
CA LEU A 519 -6.10 -7.85 -16.22
C LEU A 519 -5.61 -8.82 -15.15
N SER A 520 -4.31 -8.77 -14.84
CA SER A 520 -3.78 -9.47 -13.68
C SER A 520 -2.73 -8.67 -12.91
N THR A 521 -2.67 -8.91 -11.61
CA THR A 521 -1.71 -8.27 -10.70
C THR A 521 -1.39 -9.16 -9.51
N GLY A 522 -0.22 -8.96 -8.92
CA GLY A 522 0.25 -9.71 -7.76
C GLY A 522 0.88 -11.05 -8.13
N GLY A 523 1.41 -11.73 -7.12
CA GLY A 523 2.05 -13.03 -7.31
C GLY A 523 3.56 -12.99 -7.48
N TYR A 524 4.18 -11.82 -7.62
CA TYR A 524 5.64 -11.69 -7.85
C TYR A 524 6.13 -12.54 -9.03
N GLY A 525 5.34 -12.59 -10.11
CA GLY A 525 5.76 -13.18 -11.36
C GLY A 525 6.41 -12.16 -12.29
N GLU A 526 7.11 -12.65 -13.32
CA GLU A 526 7.74 -11.80 -14.34
C GLU A 526 6.72 -10.84 -15.00
N PRO A 527 6.99 -9.53 -15.03
CA PRO A 527 6.12 -8.53 -15.66
C PRO A 527 5.92 -8.84 -17.14
N LYS A 528 4.67 -8.80 -17.60
CA LYS A 528 4.35 -8.89 -19.04
C LYS A 528 3.59 -7.67 -19.55
N GLY A 529 2.89 -6.95 -18.66
CA GLY A 529 2.16 -5.74 -19.00
C GLY A 529 3.07 -4.52 -19.19
N LYS A 530 2.63 -3.57 -20.03
CA LYS A 530 3.27 -2.25 -20.22
C LYS A 530 2.27 -1.13 -20.10
N ARG A 531 2.58 -0.10 -19.30
CA ARG A 531 1.70 1.08 -19.17
C ARG A 531 1.62 1.86 -20.48
N GLY A 532 0.45 2.43 -20.76
CA GLY A 532 0.22 3.32 -21.90
C GLY A 532 0.05 2.61 -23.25
N VAL A 533 -0.01 1.28 -23.27
CA VAL A 533 -0.28 0.51 -24.50
C VAL A 533 -1.76 0.57 -24.82
N ILE A 534 -2.10 0.71 -26.10
CA ILE A 534 -3.47 0.59 -26.59
C ILE A 534 -3.66 -0.82 -27.10
N LEU A 535 -4.54 -1.57 -26.44
CA LEU A 535 -4.98 -2.88 -26.86
C LEU A 535 -6.17 -2.73 -27.82
N GLN A 536 -6.13 -3.48 -28.93
CA GLN A 536 -7.20 -3.51 -29.93
C GLN A 536 -8.10 -4.72 -29.66
N ILE A 537 -9.37 -4.46 -29.36
CA ILE A 537 -10.36 -5.48 -29.07
C ILE A 537 -11.05 -5.90 -30.39
N PRO A 538 -11.11 -7.20 -30.70
CA PRO A 538 -11.82 -7.73 -31.86
C PRO A 538 -13.27 -7.25 -31.92
N GLU A 539 -13.75 -7.04 -33.14
CA GLU A 539 -15.13 -6.63 -33.37
C GLU A 539 -16.11 -7.74 -32.94
N SER A 540 -17.15 -7.35 -32.20
CA SER A 540 -18.31 -8.17 -31.93
C SER A 540 -19.48 -7.66 -32.77
N LYS A 541 -20.09 -8.53 -33.57
CA LYS A 541 -21.25 -8.17 -34.42
C LYS A 541 -22.57 -8.20 -33.66
N THR A 542 -22.55 -8.64 -32.40
CA THR A 542 -23.77 -8.82 -31.60
C THR A 542 -23.78 -7.80 -30.46
N PRO A 543 -24.57 -6.72 -30.57
CA PRO A 543 -24.76 -5.79 -29.47
C PRO A 543 -25.51 -6.46 -28.31
N PRO A 544 -25.38 -5.93 -27.09
CA PRO A 544 -26.08 -6.47 -25.93
C PRO A 544 -27.59 -6.38 -26.13
N GLN A 545 -28.29 -7.49 -25.85
CA GLN A 545 -29.74 -7.58 -25.92
C GLN A 545 -30.35 -7.02 -24.63
N VAL A 546 -30.50 -5.70 -24.57
CA VAL A 546 -31.03 -4.96 -23.41
C VAL A 546 -32.17 -4.06 -23.86
N ASP A 547 -33.38 -4.35 -23.38
CA ASP A 547 -34.52 -3.46 -23.46
C ASP A 547 -34.44 -2.47 -22.28
N VAL A 548 -33.78 -1.34 -22.50
CA VAL A 548 -33.58 -0.32 -21.46
C VAL A 548 -34.91 0.27 -20.97
N ASP A 549 -36.01 0.06 -21.70
CA ASP A 549 -37.33 0.54 -21.33
C ASP A 549 -38.09 -0.36 -20.37
N LYS A 550 -37.64 -1.61 -20.22
CA LYS A 550 -38.23 -2.60 -19.32
C LYS A 550 -37.34 -2.94 -18.11
N LEU A 551 -36.35 -2.10 -17.81
CA LEU A 551 -35.51 -2.29 -16.62
C LEU A 551 -36.33 -2.04 -15.33
N PRO A 552 -36.10 -2.83 -14.26
CA PRO A 552 -36.82 -2.66 -13.00
C PRO A 552 -36.40 -1.38 -12.26
N GLY A 553 -37.24 -0.88 -11.35
CA GLY A 553 -36.91 0.28 -10.51
C GLY A 553 -36.64 1.58 -11.29
N LYS A 554 -37.25 1.70 -12.47
CA LYS A 554 -37.11 2.84 -13.39
C LYS A 554 -37.83 4.10 -12.91
#